data_AF-A0A6N8KT91-F1
#
_entry.id   AF-A0A6N8KT91-F1
#
_cell.length_a   1.000
_cell.length_b   1.000
_cell.length_c   1.000
_cell.angle_alpha   90.00
_cell.angle_beta   90.00
_cell.angle_gamma   90.00
#
_symmetry.space_group_name_H-M   'P 1'
#
loop_
_entity.id
_entity.type
_entity.pdbx_description
1 polymer ?
#
loop_
_entity_poly.entity_id
_entity_poly.type
_entity_poly.pdbx_seq_one_letter_code
_entity_poly.pdbx_strand_id
1 'polypeptide(L)'
;MFAYVDEFGNISDKPAAKPYEFKEEHLQRPTDPEDEYYFGKVSYYNETGHYGFIRNNESQDTVYFNDTLAGKTLALHQKVRYKYIRTRQGNQVSEVEML
;
A
#
# COMPACT_ATOMS: atom_id res chain seq x y z
N MET A 1 40.71 26.26 -16.45
CA MET A 1 40.12 25.12 -17.17
C MET A 1 38.88 24.72 -16.39
N PHE A 2 37.71 24.69 -17.03
CA PHE A 2 36.45 24.28 -16.37
C PHE A 2 36.14 22.86 -16.81
N ALA A 3 35.86 21.99 -15.84
CA ALA A 3 35.47 20.61 -16.07
C ALA A 3 33.98 20.48 -15.75
N TYR A 4 33.23 19.87 -16.66
CA TYR A 4 31.80 19.63 -16.51
C TYR A 4 31.59 18.15 -16.20
N VAL A 5 30.65 17.86 -15.30
CA VAL A 5 30.30 16.49 -14.91
C VAL A 5 28.95 16.16 -15.55
N ASP A 6 28.87 15.02 -16.25
CA ASP A 6 27.63 14.53 -16.84
C ASP A 6 26.78 13.70 -15.84
N GLU A 7 25.59 13.27 -16.27
CA GLU A 7 24.63 12.49 -15.45
C GLU A 7 25.15 11.15 -14.95
N PHE A 8 26.28 10.67 -15.50
CA PHE A 8 26.91 9.40 -15.14
C PHE A 8 28.23 9.59 -14.39
N GLY A 9 28.57 10.84 -14.03
CA GLY A 9 29.78 11.18 -13.30
C GLY A 9 31.05 11.22 -14.16
N ASN A 10 30.93 11.24 -15.49
CA ASN A 10 32.08 11.40 -16.36
C ASN A 10 32.49 12.87 -16.46
N ILE A 11 33.79 13.09 -16.51
CA ILE A 11 34.38 14.42 -16.64
C ILE A 11 34.52 14.75 -18.13
N SER A 12 33.91 15.86 -18.55
CA SER A 12 33.96 16.39 -19.90
C SER A 12 34.45 17.83 -19.90
N ASP A 13 35.29 18.17 -20.88
CA ASP A 13 35.76 19.54 -21.11
C ASP A 13 34.73 20.41 -21.85
N LYS A 14 33.61 19.81 -22.29
CA LYS A 14 32.55 20.49 -23.03
C LYS A 14 31.28 20.58 -22.17
N PRO A 15 30.67 21.76 -22.03
CA PRO A 15 29.38 21.90 -21.34
C PRO A 15 28.28 21.14 -22.09
N ALA A 16 27.27 20.66 -21.37
CA ALA A 16 26.11 20.01 -21.97
C ALA A 16 25.40 20.99 -22.93
N ALA A 17 25.18 20.56 -24.18
CA ALA A 17 24.61 21.42 -25.23
C ALA A 17 23.11 21.69 -25.07
N LYS A 18 22.43 20.95 -24.18
CA LYS A 18 21.00 21.09 -23.91
C LYS A 18 20.79 21.27 -22.40
N PRO A 19 19.94 22.23 -21.98
CA PRO A 19 19.50 22.29 -20.60
C PRO A 19 18.76 20.99 -20.26
N TYR A 20 18.97 20.49 -19.05
CA TYR A 20 18.28 19.31 -18.55
C TYR A 20 16.76 19.58 -18.53
N GLU A 21 16.02 18.84 -19.35
CA GLU A 21 14.55 18.85 -19.33
C GLU A 21 14.07 17.91 -18.24
N PHE A 22 13.67 18.49 -17.12
CA PHE A 22 13.09 17.77 -16.00
C PHE A 22 11.78 17.10 -16.44
N LYS A 23 11.75 15.76 -16.45
CA LYS A 23 10.56 14.98 -16.76
C LYS A 23 9.73 14.76 -15.49
N GLU A 24 8.43 15.06 -15.57
CA GLU A 24 7.48 14.88 -14.46
C GLU A 24 7.40 13.43 -13.94
N GLU A 25 7.77 12.46 -14.77
CA GLU A 25 7.86 11.03 -14.42
C GLU A 25 8.85 10.77 -13.26
N HIS A 26 9.86 11.62 -13.08
CA HIS A 26 10.86 11.49 -12.01
C HIS A 26 10.35 11.97 -10.64
N LEU A 27 9.19 12.66 -10.57
CA LEU A 27 8.52 13.02 -9.31
C LEU A 27 7.63 11.91 -8.77
N GLN A 28 7.38 10.85 -9.53
CA GLN A 28 6.50 9.78 -9.08
C GLN A 28 7.17 9.08 -7.90
N ARG A 29 6.73 9.42 -6.69
CA ARG A 29 7.04 8.64 -5.51
C ARG A 29 6.64 7.19 -5.81
N PRO A 30 7.49 6.20 -5.48
CA PRO A 30 7.06 4.81 -5.58
C PRO A 30 5.73 4.71 -4.82
N THR A 31 4.68 4.23 -5.50
CA THR A 31 3.38 4.01 -4.87
C THR A 31 3.62 3.11 -3.66
N ASP A 32 3.45 3.68 -2.47
CA ASP A 32 3.55 2.89 -1.24
C ASP A 32 2.47 1.80 -1.33
N PRO A 33 2.81 0.51 -1.19
CA PRO A 33 1.86 -0.59 -1.31
C PRO A 33 0.73 -0.55 -0.25
N GLU A 34 0.82 0.36 0.72
CA GLU A 34 -0.20 0.61 1.73
C GLU A 34 -1.40 1.41 1.20
N ASP A 35 -1.31 2.03 0.02
CA ASP A 35 -2.43 2.78 -0.57
C ASP A 35 -3.36 1.94 -1.46
N GLU A 36 -3.02 0.67 -1.70
CA GLU A 36 -3.83 -0.20 -2.53
C GLU A 36 -4.99 -0.80 -1.73
N TYR A 37 -6.21 -0.63 -2.24
CA TYR A 37 -7.39 -1.26 -1.65
C TYR A 37 -7.48 -2.71 -2.09
N TYR A 38 -7.60 -3.60 -1.12
CA TYR A 38 -7.79 -5.03 -1.34
C TYR A 38 -9.27 -5.42 -1.24
N PHE A 39 -9.61 -6.52 -1.90
CA PHE A 39 -10.96 -7.08 -1.89
C PHE A 39 -10.96 -8.44 -1.22
N GLY A 40 -11.92 -8.67 -0.33
CA GLY A 40 -12.00 -9.90 0.41
C GLY A 40 -13.39 -10.21 0.95
N LYS A 41 -13.44 -11.30 1.70
CA LYS A 41 -14.65 -11.79 2.38
C LYS A 41 -14.33 -12.14 3.82
N VAL A 42 -15.22 -11.77 4.74
CA VAL A 42 -15.11 -12.15 6.15
C VAL A 42 -15.25 -13.67 6.27
N SER A 43 -14.16 -14.34 6.65
CA SER A 43 -14.10 -15.80 6.78
C SER A 43 -14.48 -16.29 8.17
N TYR A 44 -14.32 -15.44 9.19
CA TYR A 44 -14.65 -15.74 10.57
C TYR A 44 -15.00 -14.47 11.31
N TYR A 45 -15.98 -14.54 12.21
CA TYR A 45 -16.31 -13.48 13.14
C TYR A 45 -16.75 -14.09 14.48
N ASN A 46 -16.18 -13.58 15.58
CA ASN A 46 -16.54 -13.91 16.94
C ASN A 46 -17.34 -12.75 17.53
N GLU A 47 -18.64 -12.94 17.71
CA GLU A 47 -19.55 -11.93 18.24
C GLU A 47 -19.26 -11.58 19.70
N THR A 48 -18.82 -12.54 20.52
CA THR A 48 -18.51 -12.31 21.93
C THR A 48 -17.18 -11.56 22.10
N GLY A 49 -16.20 -11.87 21.24
CA GLY A 49 -14.87 -11.26 21.27
C GLY A 49 -14.73 -10.01 20.41
N HIS A 50 -15.74 -9.68 19.58
CA HIS A 50 -15.72 -8.55 18.63
C HIS A 50 -14.50 -8.54 17.70
N TYR A 51 -14.10 -9.72 17.20
CA TYR A 51 -12.98 -9.85 16.28
C TYR A 51 -13.21 -10.91 15.21
N GLY A 52 -12.47 -10.82 14.12
CA GLY A 52 -12.59 -11.75 13.01
C GLY A 52 -11.40 -11.73 12.06
N PHE A 53 -11.59 -12.41 10.95
CA PHE A 53 -10.62 -12.48 9.86
C PHE A 53 -11.28 -12.22 8.52
N ILE A 54 -10.62 -11.43 7.68
CA ILE A 54 -10.96 -11.22 6.27
C ILE A 54 -9.99 -12.06 5.46
N ARG A 55 -10.51 -12.84 4.51
CA ARG A 55 -9.70 -13.56 3.53
C ARG A 55 -9.67 -12.78 2.23
N ASN A 56 -8.47 -12.50 1.75
CA ASN A 56 -8.24 -11.87 0.46
C ASN A 56 -8.69 -12.79 -0.68
N ASN A 57 -9.30 -12.23 -1.71
CA ASN A 57 -9.81 -13.02 -2.85
C ASN A 57 -8.70 -13.51 -3.79
N GLU A 58 -7.60 -12.77 -3.92
CA GLU A 58 -6.51 -13.04 -4.86
C GLU A 58 -5.37 -13.77 -4.17
N SER A 59 -4.79 -13.17 -3.12
CA SER A 59 -3.63 -13.73 -2.42
C SER A 59 -4.01 -14.87 -1.47
N GLN A 60 -5.30 -15.01 -1.14
CA GLN A 60 -5.82 -15.91 -0.11
C GLN A 60 -5.28 -15.67 1.30
N ASP A 61 -4.55 -14.58 1.54
CA ASP A 61 -4.07 -14.20 2.86
C ASP A 61 -5.22 -13.85 3.79
N THR A 62 -5.03 -14.11 5.07
CA THR A 62 -5.97 -13.73 6.13
C THR A 62 -5.47 -12.51 6.88
N VAL A 63 -6.34 -11.52 7.03
CA VAL A 63 -6.08 -10.27 7.73
C VAL A 63 -6.98 -10.20 8.95
N TYR A 64 -6.38 -9.88 10.10
CA TYR A 64 -7.09 -9.73 11.35
C TYR A 64 -7.85 -8.40 11.42
N PHE A 65 -9.05 -8.42 12.01
CA PHE A 65 -9.76 -7.20 12.39
C PHE A 65 -10.46 -7.38 13.74
N ASN A 66 -10.72 -6.25 14.40
CA ASN A 66 -11.73 -6.14 15.44
C ASN A 66 -12.66 -4.96 15.11
N ASP A 67 -13.79 -4.87 15.80
CA ASP A 67 -14.80 -3.85 15.50
C ASP A 67 -14.24 -2.42 15.63
N THR A 68 -13.27 -2.20 16.53
CA THR A 68 -12.60 -0.91 16.74
C THR A 68 -11.72 -0.53 15.54
N LEU A 69 -10.91 -1.46 15.03
CA LEU A 69 -10.04 -1.26 13.88
C LEU A 69 -10.83 -1.12 12.57
N ALA A 70 -11.89 -1.91 12.42
CA ALA A 70 -12.79 -1.81 11.26
C ALA A 70 -13.68 -0.56 11.31
N GLY A 71 -13.83 0.08 12.48
CA GLY A 71 -14.74 1.19 12.74
C GLY A 71 -16.23 0.82 12.66
N LYS A 72 -16.53 -0.47 12.47
CA LYS A 72 -17.88 -1.01 12.31
C LYS A 72 -17.88 -2.51 12.58
N THR A 73 -19.05 -3.02 12.95
CA THR A 73 -19.28 -4.47 13.07
C THR A 73 -19.43 -5.08 11.69
N LEU A 74 -18.68 -6.16 11.44
CA LEU A 74 -18.78 -6.95 10.21
C LEU A 74 -19.48 -8.28 10.50
N ALA A 75 -20.11 -8.85 9.46
CA ALA A 75 -20.79 -10.15 9.55
C ALA A 75 -20.00 -11.24 8.82
N LEU A 76 -20.19 -12.49 9.25
CA LEU A 76 -19.64 -13.66 8.57
C LEU A 76 -20.09 -13.66 7.09
N HIS A 77 -19.17 -13.99 6.19
CA HIS A 77 -19.36 -14.00 4.74
C HIS A 77 -19.61 -12.66 4.05
N GLN A 78 -19.52 -11.54 4.77
CA GLN A 78 -19.65 -10.22 4.18
C GLN A 78 -18.48 -9.92 3.24
N LYS A 79 -18.77 -9.34 2.08
CA LYS A 79 -17.75 -8.87 1.14
C LYS A 79 -17.34 -7.46 1.52
N VAL A 80 -16.04 -7.20 1.52
CA VAL A 80 -15.47 -5.94 1.98
C VAL A 80 -14.33 -5.50 1.09
N ARG A 81 -14.17 -4.18 0.97
CA ARG A 81 -12.97 -3.52 0.46
C ARG A 81 -12.17 -3.04 1.68
N TYR A 82 -10.86 -3.29 1.73
CA TYR A 82 -10.09 -2.99 2.93
C TYR A 82 -8.63 -2.63 2.62
N LYS A 83 -8.02 -1.88 3.53
CA LYS A 83 -6.56 -1.70 3.63
C LYS A 83 -6.05 -2.42 4.87
N TYR A 84 -4.78 -2.80 4.85
CA TYR A 84 -4.14 -3.44 6.00
C TYR A 84 -2.71 -2.94 6.17
N ILE A 85 -2.24 -2.98 7.41
CA ILE A 85 -0.87 -2.68 7.79
C ILE A 85 -0.21 -3.93 8.35
N ARG A 86 1.10 -4.05 8.15
CA ARG A 86 1.88 -5.16 8.70
C ARG A 86 2.37 -4.81 10.11
N THR A 87 1.90 -5.55 11.10
CA THR A 87 2.31 -5.37 12.51
C THR A 87 3.21 -6.51 12.99
N ARG A 88 3.75 -6.41 14.22
CA ARG A 88 4.47 -7.52 14.87
C ARG A 88 3.61 -8.78 15.05
N GLN A 89 2.29 -8.64 15.10
CA GLN A 89 1.35 -9.74 15.30
C GLN A 89 0.78 -10.29 13.98
N GLY A 90 1.19 -9.72 12.84
CA GLY A 90 0.67 -10.05 11.52
C GLY A 90 -0.10 -8.90 10.88
N ASN A 91 -0.79 -9.20 9.78
CA ASN A 91 -1.55 -8.23 9.01
C ASN A 91 -2.82 -7.85 9.75
N GLN A 92 -3.01 -6.55 9.99
CA GLN A 92 -4.18 -6.00 10.66
C GLN A 92 -4.85 -4.97 9.76
N VAL A 93 -6.17 -4.95 9.78
CA VAL A 93 -6.96 -3.95 9.08
C VAL A 93 -6.63 -2.54 9.58
N SER A 94 -6.49 -1.60 8.65
CA SER A 94 -6.44 -0.15 8.93
C SER A 94 -7.72 0.57 8.51
N GLU A 95 -8.35 0.14 7.41
CA GLU A 95 -9.57 0.75 6.88
C GLU A 95 -10.45 -0.32 6.23
N VAL A 96 -11.78 -0.21 6.39
CA VAL A 96 -12.75 -1.11 5.76
C VAL A 96 -13.93 -0.34 5.21
N GLU A 97 -14.37 -0.73 4.02
CA GLU A 97 -15.58 -0.27 3.35
C GLU A 97 -16.45 -1.48 2.96
N MET A 98 -17.76 -1.31 3.05
CA MET A 98 -18.72 -2.34 2.67
C MET A 98 -19.02 -2.22 1.18
N LEU A 99 -19.16 -3.37 0.51
CA LEU A 99 -19.57 -3.46 -0.90
C LEU A 99 -21.02 -3.88 -1.04
#